data_AF-A0A9Q5CBF1-F1
#
_entry.id   AF-A0A9Q5CBF1-F1
#
_cell.length_a   1.000
_cell.length_b   1.000
_cell.length_c   1.000
_cell.angle_alpha   90.00
_cell.angle_beta   90.00
_cell.angle_gamma   90.00
#
_symmetry.space_group_name_H-M   'P 1'
#
loop_
_entity.id
_entity.type
_entity.pdbx_description
1 polymer ?
#
loop_
_entity_poly.entity_id
_entity_poly.type
_entity_poly.pdbx_seq_one_letter_code
_entity_poly.pdbx_strand_id
1 'polypeptide(L)' 'MTIGELLKEERIKKGLTQKQFADGIVSVSYYSKVEKNEHRITAEDLITILEHNNILLCETVK' A
#
# COMPACT_ATOMS: atom_id res chain seq x y z
N MET A 1 -3.01 -3.33 13.87
CA MET A 1 -2.65 -3.28 12.45
C MET A 1 -3.47 -2.19 11.78
N THR A 2 -2.81 -1.25 11.14
CA THR A 2 -3.42 -0.25 10.27
C THR A 2 -3.32 -0.69 8.80
N ILE A 3 -4.05 0.00 7.91
CA ILE A 3 -3.90 -0.19 6.45
C ILE A 3 -2.45 0.04 6.01
N GLY A 4 -1.78 1.08 6.55
CA GLY A 4 -0.38 1.37 6.23
C GLY A 4 0.59 0.25 6.62
N GLU A 5 0.39 -0.35 7.80
CA GLU A 5 1.19 -1.49 8.27
C GLU A 5 0.96 -2.72 7.39
N LEU A 6 -0.29 -3.01 7.03
CA LEU A 6 -0.67 -4.11 6.14
C LEU A 6 -0.04 -3.98 4.74
N LEU A 7 -0.14 -2.79 4.14
CA LEU A 7 0.48 -2.52 2.84
C LEU A 7 2.00 -2.72 2.88
N LYS A 8 2.64 -2.28 3.97
CA LYS A 8 4.07 -2.48 4.18
C LYS A 8 4.43 -3.96 4.29
N GLU A 9 3.66 -4.75 5.02
CA GLU A 9 3.86 -6.19 5.14
C GLU A 9 3.74 -6.89 3.78
N GLU A 10 2.66 -6.63 3.03
CA GLU A 10 2.46 -7.20 1.70
C GLU A 10 3.58 -6.83 0.72
N ARG A 11 4.02 -5.57 0.75
CA ARG A 11 5.15 -5.12 -0.05
C ARG A 11 6.44 -5.88 0.29
N ILE A 12 6.75 -6.05 1.57
CA ILE A 12 7.95 -6.75 2.03
C ILE A 12 7.88 -8.23 1.66
N LYS A 13 6.72 -8.89 1.81
CA LYS A 13 6.49 -10.29 1.40
C LYS A 13 6.78 -10.49 -0.09
N LYS A 14 6.44 -9.52 -0.92
CA LYS A 14 6.72 -9.52 -2.38
C LYS A 14 8.15 -9.09 -2.74
N GLY A 15 8.97 -8.67 -1.77
CA GLY A 15 10.35 -8.22 -2.01
C GLY A 15 10.46 -6.90 -2.80
N LEU A 16 9.42 -6.07 -2.79
CA LEU A 16 9.35 -4.86 -3.60
C LEU A 16 9.82 -3.62 -2.83
N THR A 17 10.45 -2.69 -3.54
CA THR A 17 10.70 -1.33 -3.04
C THR A 17 9.38 -0.53 -3.00
N GLN A 18 9.32 0.53 -2.18
CA GLN A 18 8.16 1.43 -2.15
C GLN A 18 7.87 2.03 -3.53
N LYS A 19 8.91 2.30 -4.33
CA LYS A 19 8.76 2.80 -5.70
C LYS A 19 8.08 1.79 -6.61
N GLN A 20 8.50 0.52 -6.55
CA GLN A 20 7.91 -0.55 -7.36
C GLN A 20 6.48 -0.88 -6.93
N PHE A 21 6.19 -0.81 -5.63
CA PHE A 21 4.86 -1.13 -5.11
C PHE A 21 3.83 -0.04 -5.39
N ALA A 22 4.24 1.24 -5.32
CA ALA A 22 3.39 2.36 -5.62
C ALA A 22 3.22 2.61 -7.13
N ASP A 23 4.19 2.17 -7.95
CA ASP A 23 4.22 2.23 -9.42
C ASP A 23 3.64 3.50 -10.07
N GLY A 24 3.88 4.66 -9.47
CA GLY A 24 3.37 5.93 -9.96
C GLY A 24 1.87 6.19 -9.74
N ILE A 25 1.12 5.25 -9.16
CA ILE A 25 -0.27 5.45 -8.68
C ILE A 25 -0.29 6.60 -7.68
N VAL A 26 0.68 6.58 -6.76
CA VAL A 26 0.98 7.67 -5.85
C VAL A 26 2.47 7.94 -5.83
N SER A 27 2.87 9.12 -5.36
CA SER A 27 4.29 9.41 -5.18
C SER A 27 4.92 8.53 -4.10
N VAL A 28 6.20 8.17 -4.26
CA VAL A 28 6.93 7.34 -3.30
C VAL A 28 6.98 7.99 -1.91
N SER A 29 7.09 9.32 -1.84
CA SER A 29 7.10 10.07 -0.58
C SER A 29 5.74 10.03 0.11
N TYR A 30 4.64 10.12 -0.64
CA TYR A 30 3.29 9.93 -0.12
C TYR A 30 3.10 8.50 0.40
N TYR A 31 3.44 7.50 -0.42
CA TYR A 31 3.33 6.10 -0.04
C TYR A 31 4.16 5.75 1.21
N SER A 32 5.37 6.30 1.32
CA SER A 32 6.18 6.13 2.54
C SER A 32 5.50 6.69 3.80
N LYS A 33 4.72 7.78 3.70
CA LYS A 33 3.98 8.33 4.85
C LYS A 33 2.76 7.48 5.18
N VAL A 34 2.12 6.90 4.16
CA VAL A 34 1.03 5.92 4.33
C VAL A 34 1.53 4.71 5.13
N GLU A 35 2.65 4.08 4.74
CA GLU A 35 3.21 2.92 5.46
C GLU A 35 3.65 3.23 6.90
N LYS A 36 3.88 4.51 7.22
CA LYS A 36 4.23 4.99 8.58
C LYS A 36 3.03 5.47 9.38
N ASN A 37 1.81 5.40 8.82
CA ASN A 37 0.59 5.95 9.41
C ASN A 37 0.61 7.47 9.63
N GLU A 38 1.51 8.19 8.95
CA GLU A 38 1.60 9.64 9.00
C GLU A 38 0.61 10.31 8.04
N HIS A 39 0.09 9.57 7.06
CA HIS A 39 -0.91 10.05 6.12
C HIS A 39 -1.97 8.98 5.85
N ARG A 40 -3.24 9.40 5.75
CA ARG A 40 -4.32 8.53 5.29
C ARG A 40 -4.25 8.35 3.78
N ILE A 41 -4.46 7.13 3.31
CA ILE A 41 -4.67 6.84 1.90
C ILE A 41 -6.16 6.98 1.56
N THR A 42 -6.46 7.46 0.35
CA THR A 42 -7.85 7.49 -0.13
C THR A 42 -8.32 6.07 -0.47
N ALA A 43 -9.63 5.86 -0.55
CA ALA A 43 -10.17 4.56 -0.97
C ALA A 43 -9.78 4.22 -2.41
N GLU A 44 -9.78 5.20 -3.31
CA GLU A 44 -9.43 5.04 -4.73
C GLU A 44 -7.97 4.63 -4.91
N ASP A 45 -7.04 5.34 -4.26
CA ASP A 45 -5.62 5.01 -4.30
C ASP A 45 -5.34 3.64 -3.68
N LEU A 46 -6.02 3.32 -2.57
CA LEU A 46 -5.88 2.03 -1.90
C LEU A 46 -6.32 0.89 -2.83
N ILE A 47 -7.51 0.98 -3.41
CA ILE A 47 -8.04 -0.05 -4.32
C ILE A 47 -7.10 -0.21 -5.51
N THR A 48 -6.66 0.89 -6.11
CA THR A 48 -5.75 0.87 -7.27
C THR A 48 -4.41 0.20 -6.94
N ILE A 49 -3.80 0.51 -5.77
CA ILE A 49 -2.55 -0.13 -5.33
C ILE A 49 -2.76 -1.62 -5.08
N LEU A 50 -3.86 -2.02 -4.44
CA LEU A 50 -4.15 -3.42 -4.15
C LEU A 50 -4.36 -4.23 -5.44
N GLU A 51 -5.15 -3.72 -6.38
CA GLU A 51 -5.38 -4.35 -7.68
C GLU A 51 -4.07 -4.47 -8.48
N HIS A 52 -3.28 -3.40 -8.56
CA HIS A 52 -1.99 -3.41 -9.24
C HIS A 52 -1.03 -4.47 -8.67
N ASN A 53 -1.02 -4.64 -7.35
CA ASN A 53 -0.16 -5.62 -6.68
C ASN A 53 -0.79 -7.02 -6.55
N ASN A 54 -1.96 -7.28 -7.15
CA ASN A 54 -2.72 -8.53 -7.03
C ASN A 54 -2.97 -8.93 -5.56
N ILE A 55 -3.50 -8.01 -4.76
CA ILE A 55 -3.85 -8.21 -3.34
C ILE A 55 -5.37 -8.15 -3.21
N LEU A 56 -5.97 -9.19 -2.60
CA LEU A 56 -7.41 -9.24 -2.37
C LEU A 56 -7.80 -8.42 -1.13
N LEU A 57 -8.70 -7.45 -1.30
CA LEU A 57 -9.19 -6.57 -0.22
C LEU A 57 -9.73 -7.33 1.01
N CYS A 58 -10.35 -8.50 0.78
CA CYS A 58 -10.96 -9.35 1.82
C CYS A 58 -9.93 -9.94 2.81
N GLU A 59 -8.67 -10.10 2.40
CA GLU A 59 -7.62 -10.61 3.28
C GLU A 59 -7.00 -9.50 4.15
N THR A 60 -7.20 -8.24 3.76
CA THR A 60 -6.53 -7.06 4.34
C THR A 60 -7.42 -6.30 5.34
N VAL A 61 -8.70 -6.64 5.48
CA VAL A 61 -9.64 -5.99 6.41
C VAL A 61 -10.30 -7.06 7.29
N LYS A 62 -9.58 -7.52 8.32
CA LYS A 62 -10.12 -8.38 9.40
C LYS A 62 -9.82 -7.76 10.76
#